data_AF-A0A535NRX3-F1
#
_entry.id   AF-A0A535NRX3-F1
#
_cell.length_a   1.000
_cell.length_b   1.000
_cell.length_c   1.000
_cell.angle_alpha   90.00
_cell.angle_beta   90.00
_cell.angle_gamma   90.00
#
_symmetry.space_group_name_H-M   'P 1'
#
loop_
_entity.id
_entity.type
_entity.pdbx_description
1 polymer ?
#
loop_
_entity_poly.entity_id
_entity_poly.type
_entity_poly.pdbx_seq_one_letter_code
_entity_poly.pdbx_strand_id
1 'polypeptide(L)'
;MKRLLFALTMAALGLFAMTSAAFALSLSVTPWTYSHGASSGEGVFGTPPVTSKCTAAGLTLFKSGATSDDSSAGATIGGVSGITLSDLGFDVLAGSHFSGGAPRFNVLTEDQQTHFYGFSAATAQSGAPAGYQRYRFDLSAAGDGSGNGGTGDKKVLSINVVFDEQGEATVKNFDVNGTLANCVAAVVTTPTPAPTAAPTAAPTAAPTASTGRLAQTGGGAQLPIGMILGSGFLLVGLAALTLRRRTV
;
A
#
# COMPACT_ATOMS: atom_id res chain seq x y z
N MET A 1 53.86 -41.87 -31.49
CA MET A 1 53.76 -40.40 -31.30
C MET A 1 52.55 -39.79 -32.03
N LYS A 2 51.33 -40.34 -31.88
CA LYS A 2 50.12 -39.84 -32.57
C LYS A 2 48.85 -39.84 -31.71
N ARG A 3 48.95 -40.18 -30.42
CA ARG A 3 47.80 -40.26 -29.50
C ARG A 3 47.78 -39.18 -28.42
N LEU A 4 48.76 -38.28 -28.40
CA LEU A 4 48.87 -37.23 -27.38
C LEU A 4 48.44 -35.84 -27.87
N LEU A 5 48.15 -35.65 -29.16
CA LEU A 5 47.74 -34.34 -29.70
C LEU A 5 46.22 -34.10 -29.76
N PHE A 6 45.40 -35.10 -29.41
CA PHE A 6 43.93 -34.95 -29.47
C PHE A 6 43.28 -34.57 -28.15
N ALA A 7 44.04 -34.53 -27.05
CA ALA A 7 43.52 -34.20 -25.72
C ALA A 7 43.68 -32.72 -25.33
N LEU A 8 44.33 -31.90 -26.17
CA LEU A 8 44.60 -30.49 -25.85
C LEU A 8 43.72 -29.47 -26.60
N THR A 9 42.80 -29.91 -27.45
CA THR A 9 41.86 -29.03 -28.18
C THR A 9 40.45 -28.97 -27.57
N MET A 10 40.18 -29.75 -26.51
CA MET A 10 38.91 -29.76 -25.75
C MET A 10 38.97 -28.99 -24.42
N ALA A 11 39.93 -28.07 -24.26
CA ALA A 11 40.05 -27.21 -23.09
C ALA A 11 39.79 -25.72 -23.37
N ALA A 12 39.48 -25.35 -24.62
CA ALA A 12 39.35 -23.95 -25.05
C ALA A 12 37.94 -23.56 -25.51
N LEU A 13 36.93 -24.41 -25.31
CA LEU A 13 35.55 -24.15 -25.71
C LEU A 13 34.64 -24.36 -24.51
N GLY A 14 34.12 -23.27 -23.93
CA GLY A 14 33.01 -23.36 -22.98
C GLY A 14 33.20 -22.70 -21.62
N LEU A 15 33.93 -21.58 -21.53
CA LEU A 15 33.71 -20.63 -20.44
C LEU A 15 33.37 -19.26 -21.01
N PHE A 16 32.38 -19.21 -21.91
CA PHE A 16 31.53 -18.03 -21.99
C PHE A 16 30.69 -18.04 -20.71
N ALA A 17 31.28 -17.56 -19.62
CA ALA A 17 30.50 -17.01 -18.53
C ALA A 17 29.71 -15.86 -19.15
N MET A 18 28.49 -16.15 -19.61
CA MET A 18 27.49 -15.13 -19.84
C MET A 18 27.23 -14.52 -18.48
N THR A 19 28.02 -13.52 -18.13
CA THR A 19 27.66 -12.55 -17.10
C THR A 19 26.48 -11.80 -17.70
N SER A 20 25.27 -12.37 -17.55
CA SER A 20 24.05 -11.63 -17.78
C SER A 20 24.15 -10.40 -16.89
N ALA A 21 24.29 -9.24 -17.53
CA ALA A 21 24.21 -7.98 -16.83
C ALA A 21 22.84 -7.95 -16.18
N ALA A 22 22.79 -8.16 -14.86
CA ALA A 22 21.58 -8.01 -14.10
C ALA A 22 21.22 -6.52 -14.18
N PHE A 23 20.25 -6.19 -15.02
CA PHE A 23 19.64 -4.87 -15.00
C PHE A 23 18.96 -4.75 -13.63
N ALA A 24 19.53 -3.93 -12.75
CA ALA A 24 18.92 -3.64 -11.46
C ALA A 24 17.56 -2.98 -11.71
N LEU A 25 16.48 -3.62 -11.26
CA LEU A 25 15.15 -3.03 -11.34
C LEU A 25 15.11 -1.79 -10.45
N SER A 26 14.57 -0.68 -10.95
CA SER A 26 14.27 0.48 -10.11
C SER A 26 12.86 0.30 -9.54
N LEU A 27 12.79 -0.27 -8.35
CA LEU A 27 11.52 -0.56 -7.68
C LEU A 27 11.07 0.60 -6.80
N SER A 28 9.77 0.81 -6.70
CA SER A 28 9.14 1.73 -5.75
C SER A 28 7.96 1.05 -5.06
N VAL A 29 7.61 1.51 -3.86
CA VAL A 29 6.47 0.99 -3.10
C VAL A 29 5.60 2.16 -2.70
N THR A 30 4.40 2.24 -3.27
CA THR A 30 3.47 3.37 -3.07
C THR A 30 2.24 2.89 -2.32
N PRO A 31 2.05 3.30 -1.05
CA PRO A 31 0.86 2.98 -0.26
C PRO A 31 -0.44 3.44 -0.94
N TRP A 32 -1.50 2.68 -0.74
CA TRP A 32 -2.86 3.08 -1.09
C TRP A 32 -3.86 2.49 -0.10
N THR A 33 -5.08 3.04 -0.09
CA THR A 33 -6.22 2.49 0.64
C THR A 33 -7.43 2.43 -0.28
N TYR A 34 -8.29 1.45 -0.07
CA TYR A 34 -9.57 1.30 -0.75
C TYR A 34 -10.67 1.06 0.29
N SER A 35 -11.80 1.72 0.12
CA SER A 35 -13.01 1.51 0.91
C SER A 35 -14.21 1.75 0.01
N HIS A 36 -15.13 0.78 -0.07
CA HIS A 36 -16.37 0.93 -0.82
C HIS A 36 -17.17 2.14 -0.32
N GLY A 37 -17.70 2.93 -1.25
CA GLY A 37 -18.40 4.18 -0.94
C GLY A 37 -17.49 5.42 -0.80
N ALA A 38 -16.16 5.28 -0.92
CA ALA A 38 -15.25 6.41 -1.01
C ALA A 38 -15.15 6.91 -2.46
N SER A 39 -15.78 8.04 -2.75
CA SER A 39 -15.60 8.77 -4.00
C SER A 39 -14.22 9.45 -4.02
N SER A 40 -13.21 8.76 -4.54
CA SER A 40 -11.88 9.24 -4.95
C SER A 40 -11.01 9.99 -3.94
N GLY A 41 -9.73 9.61 -3.85
CA GLY A 41 -8.67 10.40 -3.22
C GLY A 41 -8.44 10.08 -1.76
N GLU A 42 -7.18 10.21 -1.32
CA GLU A 42 -6.84 10.25 0.10
C GLU A 42 -7.76 11.23 0.84
N GLY A 43 -8.61 10.75 1.76
CA GLY A 43 -9.22 11.63 2.75
C GLY A 43 -10.69 11.37 3.12
N VAL A 44 -10.84 10.82 4.32
CA VAL A 44 -11.86 11.13 5.35
C VAL A 44 -13.31 10.69 5.10
N PHE A 45 -13.58 9.44 5.50
CA PHE A 45 -14.69 9.16 6.41
C PHE A 45 -14.09 9.07 7.83
N GLY A 46 -14.89 9.26 8.89
CA GLY A 46 -14.41 9.15 10.28
C GLY A 46 -13.47 7.95 10.45
N THR A 47 -12.35 8.13 11.18
CA THR A 47 -11.17 7.23 11.27
C THR A 47 -11.20 6.10 10.23
N PRO A 48 -10.58 6.27 9.05
CA PRO A 48 -10.81 5.37 7.92
C PRO A 48 -10.63 3.92 8.37
N PRO A 49 -11.53 3.00 7.98
CA PRO A 49 -11.49 1.62 8.46
C PRO A 49 -10.25 0.88 7.96
N VAL A 50 -9.43 1.52 7.13
CA VAL A 50 -8.19 1.03 6.59
C VAL A 50 -7.10 2.09 6.66
N THR A 51 -5.85 1.68 6.86
CA THR A 51 -4.69 2.56 6.81
C THR A 51 -3.54 1.83 6.12
N SER A 52 -2.82 2.55 5.26
CA SER A 52 -1.60 2.08 4.63
C SER A 52 -0.53 3.17 4.78
N LYS A 53 0.58 2.87 5.46
CA LYS A 53 1.56 3.89 5.85
C LYS A 53 2.98 3.35 5.82
N CYS A 54 3.88 4.04 5.12
CA CYS A 54 5.31 3.79 5.26
C CYS A 54 5.81 4.32 6.62
N THR A 55 6.56 3.49 7.34
CA THR A 55 7.27 3.84 8.57
C THR A 55 8.72 3.35 8.49
N ALA A 56 9.54 3.67 9.50
CA ALA A 56 10.89 3.11 9.59
C ALA A 56 10.90 1.58 9.79
N ALA A 57 9.83 1.02 10.36
CA ALA A 57 9.66 -0.42 10.51
C ALA A 57 9.39 -1.08 9.15
N GLY A 58 8.49 -0.51 8.36
CA GLY A 58 8.09 -0.98 7.05
C GLY A 58 6.78 -0.33 6.59
N LEU A 59 6.11 -0.98 5.64
CA LEU A 59 4.72 -0.67 5.29
C LEU A 59 3.80 -1.28 6.34
N THR A 60 3.08 -0.45 7.08
CA THR A 60 2.01 -0.87 7.99
C THR A 60 0.68 -0.82 7.26
N LEU A 61 -0.02 -1.95 7.24
CA LEU A 61 -1.33 -2.18 6.65
C LEU A 61 -2.30 -2.50 7.77
N PHE A 62 -3.40 -1.77 7.84
CA PHE A 62 -4.38 -1.92 8.91
C PHE A 62 -5.78 -1.92 8.33
N LYS A 63 -6.66 -2.74 8.91
CA LYS A 63 -8.10 -2.73 8.68
C LYS A 63 -8.83 -2.97 10.00
N SER A 64 -9.62 -2.01 10.46
CA SER A 64 -10.42 -2.13 11.69
C SER A 64 -11.76 -2.85 11.47
N GLY A 65 -12.31 -2.75 10.27
CA GLY A 65 -13.57 -3.40 9.86
C GLY A 65 -13.46 -4.93 9.81
N ALA A 66 -14.61 -5.60 9.69
CA ALA A 66 -14.65 -7.05 9.55
C ALA A 66 -14.00 -7.47 8.22
N THR A 67 -13.46 -8.69 8.16
CA THR A 67 -12.87 -9.23 6.91
C THR A 67 -13.87 -9.19 5.73
N SER A 68 -15.17 -9.32 6.00
CA SER A 68 -16.24 -9.24 4.99
C SER A 68 -16.48 -7.84 4.42
N ASP A 69 -15.97 -6.78 5.07
CA ASP A 69 -16.20 -5.42 4.61
C ASP A 69 -15.40 -5.16 3.32
N ASP A 70 -16.02 -4.52 2.33
CA ASP A 70 -15.39 -4.18 1.04
C ASP A 70 -14.41 -3.00 1.20
N SER A 71 -13.29 -3.27 1.86
CA SER A 71 -12.21 -2.32 2.11
C SER A 71 -10.88 -3.05 2.25
N SER A 72 -9.79 -2.39 1.87
CA SER A 72 -8.44 -2.93 1.93
C SER A 72 -7.39 -1.84 2.07
N ALA A 73 -6.32 -2.15 2.79
CA ALA A 73 -5.07 -1.41 2.74
C ALA A 73 -4.11 -2.10 1.77
N GLY A 74 -3.19 -1.35 1.16
CA GLY A 74 -2.21 -1.97 0.30
C GLY A 74 -1.10 -1.06 -0.18
N ALA A 75 -0.29 -1.55 -1.10
CA ALA A 75 0.69 -0.75 -1.82
C ALA A 75 0.90 -1.29 -3.23
N THR A 76 1.22 -0.40 -4.17
CA THR A 76 1.63 -0.77 -5.52
C THR A 76 3.16 -0.84 -5.59
N ILE A 77 3.68 -1.92 -6.16
CA ILE A 77 5.10 -2.07 -6.46
C ILE A 77 5.34 -1.60 -7.90
N GLY A 78 6.00 -0.45 -8.05
CA GLY A 78 6.36 0.12 -9.34
C GLY A 78 7.66 -0.47 -9.90
N GLY A 79 7.91 -0.24 -11.20
CA GLY A 79 9.13 -0.70 -11.89
C GLY A 79 9.12 -2.17 -12.34
N VAL A 80 7.94 -2.82 -12.31
CA VAL A 80 7.79 -4.26 -12.58
C VAL A 80 7.18 -4.59 -13.95
N SER A 81 6.66 -3.61 -14.68
CA SER A 81 6.01 -3.85 -15.97
C SER A 81 6.99 -4.44 -17.00
N GLY A 82 6.58 -5.50 -17.69
CA GLY A 82 7.36 -6.18 -18.73
C GLY A 82 8.37 -7.21 -18.23
N ILE A 83 8.51 -7.40 -16.91
CA ILE A 83 9.36 -8.47 -16.36
C ILE A 83 8.62 -9.80 -16.32
N THR A 84 9.38 -10.90 -16.34
CA THR A 84 8.88 -12.23 -15.94
C THR A 84 9.29 -12.44 -14.49
N LEU A 85 8.39 -12.93 -13.63
CA LEU A 85 8.72 -13.19 -12.24
C LEU A 85 9.45 -14.52 -12.07
N SER A 86 10.57 -14.48 -11.36
CA SER A 86 11.33 -15.63 -10.91
C SER A 86 11.37 -15.76 -9.39
N ASP A 87 11.21 -14.65 -8.66
CA ASP A 87 11.12 -14.62 -7.20
C ASP A 87 10.19 -13.49 -6.75
N LEU A 88 9.44 -13.76 -5.68
CA LEU A 88 8.58 -12.79 -5.02
C LEU A 88 8.61 -13.03 -3.52
N GLY A 89 8.75 -11.98 -2.72
CA GLY A 89 8.84 -12.11 -1.27
C GLY A 89 8.72 -10.80 -0.50
N PHE A 90 8.54 -10.93 0.81
CA PHE A 90 8.69 -9.84 1.77
C PHE A 90 9.06 -10.39 3.14
N ASP A 91 9.51 -9.49 4.02
CA ASP A 91 9.75 -9.77 5.42
C ASP A 91 8.55 -9.26 6.25
N VAL A 92 7.97 -10.10 7.10
CA VAL A 92 6.83 -9.79 7.98
C VAL A 92 7.31 -9.57 9.41
N LEU A 93 6.86 -8.50 10.06
CA LEU A 93 7.17 -8.25 11.47
C LEU A 93 6.56 -9.36 12.35
N ALA A 94 7.35 -9.96 13.24
CA ALA A 94 6.89 -11.03 14.12
C ALA A 94 5.66 -10.59 14.95
N GLY A 95 4.61 -11.41 14.97
CA GLY A 95 3.35 -11.12 15.65
C GLY A 95 2.36 -10.26 14.85
N SER A 96 2.74 -9.76 13.68
CA SER A 96 1.79 -9.16 12.72
C SER A 96 0.83 -10.19 12.15
N HIS A 97 -0.32 -9.73 11.66
CA HIS A 97 -1.23 -10.54 10.87
C HIS A 97 -0.49 -11.03 9.61
N PHE A 98 -0.38 -12.35 9.47
CA PHE A 98 -0.01 -13.01 8.22
C PHE A 98 -0.61 -14.40 8.21
N SER A 99 -1.86 -14.47 7.80
CA SER A 99 -2.65 -15.70 7.77
C SER A 99 -3.68 -15.60 6.65
N GLY A 100 -4.35 -16.71 6.35
CA GLY A 100 -5.39 -16.71 5.33
C GLY A 100 -4.87 -16.19 3.99
N GLY A 101 -5.50 -15.12 3.51
CA GLY A 101 -5.19 -14.48 2.24
C GLY A 101 -4.47 -13.14 2.36
N ALA A 102 -3.96 -12.71 3.53
CA ALA A 102 -3.42 -11.36 3.71
C ALA A 102 -2.21 -11.25 4.69
N PRO A 103 -1.27 -10.31 4.45
CA PRO A 103 -1.05 -9.61 3.19
C PRO A 103 -0.74 -10.58 2.04
N ARG A 104 -1.27 -10.31 0.85
CA ARG A 104 -0.97 -11.09 -0.36
C ARG A 104 -0.43 -10.21 -1.47
N PHE A 105 0.26 -10.84 -2.42
CA PHE A 105 0.50 -10.23 -3.72
C PHE A 105 -0.66 -10.54 -4.67
N ASN A 106 -1.16 -9.49 -5.31
CA ASN A 106 -1.99 -9.57 -6.52
C ASN A 106 -1.11 -9.17 -7.71
N VAL A 107 -0.84 -10.10 -8.61
CA VAL A 107 -0.01 -9.89 -9.80
C VAL A 107 -0.90 -9.92 -11.03
N LEU A 108 -0.98 -8.81 -11.77
CA LEU A 108 -1.65 -8.76 -13.06
C LEU A 108 -0.64 -9.05 -14.16
N THR A 109 -0.93 -10.02 -15.03
CA THR A 109 -0.09 -10.40 -16.17
C THR A 109 -0.69 -9.97 -17.51
N GLU A 110 0.12 -10.05 -18.58
CA GLU A 110 -0.24 -9.59 -19.94
C GLU A 110 -1.41 -10.33 -20.59
N ASP A 111 -1.75 -11.52 -20.09
CA ASP A 111 -2.97 -12.26 -20.44
C ASP A 111 -4.22 -11.73 -19.73
N GLN A 112 -4.10 -10.60 -19.03
CA GLN A 112 -5.14 -9.93 -18.26
C GLN A 112 -5.66 -10.74 -17.07
N GLN A 113 -4.91 -11.76 -16.63
CA GLN A 113 -5.25 -12.53 -15.44
C GLN A 113 -4.57 -11.97 -14.19
N THR A 114 -5.30 -12.02 -13.07
CA THR A 114 -4.75 -11.67 -11.76
C THR A 114 -4.42 -12.95 -10.99
N HIS A 115 -3.18 -13.07 -10.55
CA HIS A 115 -2.67 -14.15 -9.73
C HIS A 115 -2.57 -13.72 -8.26
N PHE A 116 -2.92 -14.61 -7.33
CA PHE A 116 -2.93 -14.32 -5.89
C PHE A 116 -1.92 -15.18 -5.14
N TYR A 117 -0.99 -14.55 -4.43
CA TYR A 117 0.02 -15.22 -3.64
C TYR A 117 -0.05 -14.75 -2.18
N GLY A 118 -0.78 -15.51 -1.36
CA GLY A 118 -1.00 -15.27 0.07
C GLY A 118 -0.25 -16.28 0.94
N PHE A 119 -0.67 -16.41 2.21
CA PHE A 119 0.01 -17.25 3.19
C PHE A 119 0.18 -18.71 2.74
N SER A 120 -0.81 -19.30 2.05
CA SER A 120 -0.74 -20.68 1.56
C SER A 120 0.36 -20.92 0.52
N ALA A 121 0.79 -19.88 -0.19
CA ALA A 121 1.88 -19.94 -1.14
C ALA A 121 3.24 -19.60 -0.51
N ALA A 122 3.25 -19.15 0.75
CA ALA A 122 4.44 -18.62 1.39
C ALA A 122 5.24 -19.72 2.11
N THR A 123 6.55 -19.72 1.91
CA THR A 123 7.51 -20.54 2.65
C THR A 123 8.43 -19.64 3.45
N ALA A 124 8.55 -19.93 4.75
CA ALA A 124 9.48 -19.22 5.63
C ALA A 124 10.93 -19.51 5.24
N GLN A 125 11.74 -18.46 5.17
CA GLN A 125 13.19 -18.56 4.91
C GLN A 125 14.01 -17.87 6.01
N SER A 126 15.29 -18.22 6.07
CA SER A 126 16.26 -17.52 6.91
C SER A 126 16.70 -16.18 6.29
N GLY A 127 17.43 -15.37 7.07
CA GLY A 127 18.04 -14.12 6.58
C GLY A 127 17.16 -12.88 6.66
N ALA A 128 16.06 -12.94 7.40
CA ALA A 128 15.25 -11.77 7.74
C ALA A 128 15.98 -10.84 8.74
N PRO A 129 15.71 -9.52 8.72
CA PRO A 129 16.13 -8.62 9.79
C PRO A 129 15.62 -9.05 11.16
N ALA A 130 16.31 -8.63 12.22
CA ALA A 130 15.87 -8.91 13.59
C ALA A 130 14.42 -8.45 13.83
N GLY A 131 13.60 -9.33 14.39
CA GLY A 131 12.16 -9.09 14.62
C GLY A 131 11.26 -9.38 13.43
N TYR A 132 11.81 -9.84 12.29
CA TYR A 132 11.04 -10.18 11.10
C TYR A 132 11.20 -11.66 10.71
N GLN A 133 10.23 -12.19 9.97
CA GLN A 133 10.29 -13.48 9.29
C GLN A 133 10.22 -13.26 7.77
N ARG A 134 11.18 -13.82 7.03
CA ARG A 134 11.22 -13.75 5.57
C ARG A 134 10.31 -14.80 4.96
N TYR A 135 9.55 -14.42 3.94
CA TYR A 135 8.72 -15.32 3.17
C TYR A 135 9.00 -15.21 1.67
N ARG A 136 9.04 -16.37 1.01
CA ARG A 136 9.06 -16.52 -0.45
C ARG A 136 7.80 -17.19 -0.92
N PHE A 137 7.29 -16.78 -2.07
CA PHE A 137 6.03 -17.25 -2.59
C PHE A 137 6.25 -18.25 -3.73
N ASP A 138 5.55 -19.37 -3.69
CA ASP A 138 5.45 -20.31 -4.82
C ASP A 138 4.63 -19.64 -5.94
N LEU A 139 5.30 -19.32 -7.05
CA LEU A 139 4.70 -18.66 -8.21
C LEU A 139 4.02 -19.64 -9.19
N SER A 140 4.06 -20.94 -8.90
CA SER A 140 3.44 -21.98 -9.71
C SER A 140 1.91 -22.00 -9.59
N ALA A 141 1.28 -22.88 -10.36
CA ALA A 141 -0.16 -23.14 -10.26
C ALA A 141 -0.61 -23.58 -8.86
N ALA A 142 0.26 -24.22 -8.07
CA ALA A 142 -0.10 -24.69 -6.72
C ALA A 142 -0.16 -23.55 -5.71
N GLY A 143 0.67 -22.51 -5.88
CA GLY A 143 0.68 -21.32 -5.04
C GLY A 143 -0.33 -20.24 -5.47
N ASP A 144 -0.87 -20.34 -6.69
CA ASP A 144 -1.80 -19.35 -7.20
C ASP A 144 -3.22 -19.54 -6.67
N GLY A 145 -3.56 -18.77 -5.63
CA GLY A 145 -4.89 -18.77 -5.00
C GLY A 145 -6.03 -18.28 -5.90
N SER A 146 -5.73 -17.73 -7.08
CA SER A 146 -6.74 -17.35 -8.08
C SER A 146 -7.17 -18.52 -8.97
N GLY A 147 -6.38 -19.61 -9.01
CA GLY A 147 -6.62 -20.73 -9.93
C GLY A 147 -6.25 -20.45 -11.39
N ASN A 148 -5.49 -19.39 -11.67
CA ASN A 148 -5.09 -18.98 -13.02
C ASN A 148 -3.79 -19.66 -13.52
N GLY A 149 -3.29 -20.65 -12.79
CA GLY A 149 -2.14 -21.47 -13.19
C GLY A 149 -0.77 -20.87 -12.88
N GLY A 150 -0.71 -19.80 -12.08
CA GLY A 150 0.52 -19.10 -11.75
C GLY A 150 1.02 -18.18 -12.86
N THR A 151 2.07 -17.39 -12.55
CA THR A 151 2.58 -16.36 -13.47
C THR A 151 3.43 -16.96 -14.60
N GLY A 152 4.16 -18.05 -14.35
CA GLY A 152 5.00 -18.70 -15.35
C GLY A 152 5.91 -17.71 -16.09
N ASP A 153 5.95 -17.82 -17.42
CA ASP A 153 6.76 -16.94 -18.28
C ASP A 153 6.08 -15.61 -18.64
N LYS A 154 4.82 -15.40 -18.22
CA LYS A 154 4.00 -14.25 -18.60
C LYS A 154 4.63 -12.95 -18.13
N LYS A 155 4.47 -11.89 -18.91
CA LYS A 155 4.92 -10.56 -18.49
C LYS A 155 3.98 -9.97 -17.45
N VAL A 156 4.58 -9.40 -16.41
CA VAL A 156 3.88 -8.63 -15.38
C VAL A 156 3.46 -7.28 -15.96
N LEU A 157 2.24 -6.86 -15.65
CA LEU A 157 1.74 -5.51 -15.87
C LEU A 157 1.77 -4.69 -14.57
N SER A 158 1.36 -5.30 -13.44
CA SER A 158 1.40 -4.64 -12.13
C SER A 158 1.48 -5.66 -10.99
N ILE A 159 2.02 -5.21 -9.84
CA ILE A 159 2.03 -5.96 -8.59
C ILE A 159 1.46 -5.06 -7.50
N ASN A 160 0.48 -5.58 -6.77
CA ASN A 160 -0.08 -4.93 -5.60
C ASN A 160 0.06 -5.84 -4.39
N VAL A 161 0.38 -5.25 -3.25
CA VAL A 161 0.27 -5.89 -1.94
C VAL A 161 -1.07 -5.50 -1.37
N VAL A 162 -1.87 -6.47 -0.95
CA VAL A 162 -3.25 -6.27 -0.50
C VAL A 162 -3.44 -6.86 0.89
N PHE A 163 -4.07 -6.09 1.76
CA PHE A 163 -4.52 -6.49 3.09
C PHE A 163 -6.00 -6.13 3.26
N ASP A 164 -6.85 -7.16 3.18
CA ASP A 164 -8.30 -7.08 3.25
C ASP A 164 -8.89 -7.87 4.42
N GLU A 165 -8.05 -8.33 5.34
CA GLU A 165 -8.46 -9.02 6.57
C GLU A 165 -8.48 -8.06 7.77
N GLN A 166 -9.31 -8.35 8.77
CA GLN A 166 -9.32 -7.57 10.01
C GLN A 166 -7.97 -7.70 10.74
N GLY A 167 -7.41 -6.56 11.16
CA GLY A 167 -6.20 -6.49 11.97
C GLY A 167 -5.12 -5.59 11.39
N GLU A 168 -3.87 -5.92 11.69
CA GLU A 168 -2.70 -5.15 11.28
C GLU A 168 -1.58 -6.07 10.82
N ALA A 169 -0.92 -5.69 9.73
CA ALA A 169 0.33 -6.30 9.28
C ALA A 169 1.40 -5.24 9.01
N THR A 170 2.63 -5.49 9.44
CA THR A 170 3.79 -4.68 9.02
C THR A 170 4.74 -5.54 8.18
N VAL A 171 5.01 -5.09 6.96
CA VAL A 171 5.87 -5.78 5.99
C VAL A 171 6.97 -4.86 5.46
N LYS A 172 8.13 -5.41 5.11
CA LYS A 172 9.27 -4.67 4.53
C LYS A 172 10.06 -5.54 3.56
N ASN A 173 11.09 -4.96 2.94
CA ASN A 173 12.00 -5.66 2.02
C ASN A 173 11.24 -6.46 0.95
N PHE A 174 10.36 -5.78 0.21
CA PHE A 174 9.67 -6.37 -0.92
C PHE A 174 10.71 -6.79 -1.94
N ASP A 175 10.72 -8.06 -2.29
CA ASP A 175 11.68 -8.64 -3.19
C ASP A 175 10.98 -9.04 -4.48
N VAL A 176 11.49 -8.52 -5.59
CA VAL A 176 11.07 -8.89 -6.93
C VAL A 176 12.32 -9.30 -7.69
N ASN A 177 12.42 -10.58 -8.02
CA ASN A 177 13.55 -11.18 -8.74
C ASN A 177 14.93 -10.85 -8.13
N GLY A 178 15.03 -10.85 -6.79
CA GLY A 178 16.26 -10.54 -6.06
C GLY A 178 16.53 -9.05 -5.86
N THR A 179 15.66 -8.17 -6.37
CA THR A 179 15.75 -6.73 -6.14
C THR A 179 14.85 -6.32 -4.99
N LEU A 180 15.44 -5.73 -3.95
CA LEU A 180 14.71 -5.29 -2.76
C LEU A 180 14.20 -3.85 -2.90
N ALA A 181 12.97 -3.63 -2.47
CA ALA A 181 12.33 -2.33 -2.32
C ALA A 181 11.78 -2.17 -0.91
N ASN A 182 11.84 -0.95 -0.38
CA ASN A 182 11.22 -0.60 0.89
C ASN A 182 10.25 0.56 0.67
N CYS A 183 9.16 0.54 1.45
CA CYS A 183 8.28 1.70 1.58
C CYS A 183 9.05 2.82 2.26
N VAL A 184 9.18 3.98 1.61
CA VAL A 184 9.89 5.11 2.18
C VAL A 184 8.87 6.07 2.76
N ALA A 185 8.98 6.33 4.07
CA ALA A 185 8.18 7.38 4.70
C ALA A 185 8.52 8.73 4.05
N ALA A 186 7.49 9.46 3.61
CA ALA A 186 7.69 10.82 3.13
C ALA A 186 8.39 11.62 4.25
N VAL A 187 9.61 12.06 3.98
CA VAL A 187 10.32 12.95 4.88
C VAL A 187 9.60 14.29 4.79
N VAL A 188 8.78 14.59 5.80
CA VAL A 188 8.24 15.95 5.94
C VAL A 188 9.43 16.84 6.28
N THR A 189 10.03 17.44 5.25
CA THR A 189 10.97 18.52 5.46
C THR A 189 10.15 19.71 5.97
N THR A 190 10.10 19.90 7.29
CA THR A 190 9.61 21.16 7.84
C THR A 190 10.45 22.25 7.20
N PRO A 191 9.86 23.16 6.37
CA PRO A 191 10.64 24.21 5.77
C PRO A 191 11.31 24.97 6.91
N THR A 192 12.64 25.05 6.88
CA THR A 192 13.36 25.96 7.78
C THR A 192 12.74 27.33 7.55
N PRO A 193 12.17 27.99 8.58
CA PRO A 193 11.58 29.30 8.39
C PRO A 193 12.64 30.19 7.74
N ALA A 194 12.27 30.78 6.60
CA ALA A 194 13.13 31.75 5.94
C ALA A 194 13.53 32.80 6.99
N PRO A 195 14.81 33.22 7.04
CA PRO A 195 15.25 34.21 8.01
C PRO A 195 14.32 35.42 7.91
N THR A 196 13.61 35.72 8.99
CA THR A 196 12.78 36.91 9.09
C THR A 196 13.67 38.10 8.77
N ALA A 197 13.43 38.75 7.64
CA ALA A 197 14.16 39.97 7.28
C ALA A 197 14.03 40.95 8.44
N ALA A 198 15.18 41.44 8.93
CA ALA A 198 15.19 42.48 9.95
C ALA A 198 14.31 43.66 9.50
N PRO A 199 13.47 44.23 10.39
CA PRO A 199 12.56 45.30 10.02
C PRO A 199 13.36 46.44 9.40
N THR A 200 13.13 46.68 8.11
CA THR A 200 13.64 47.88 7.43
C THR A 200 12.85 49.06 7.99
N ALA A 201 13.55 50.03 8.59
CA ALA A 201 12.92 51.21 9.16
C ALA A 201 12.03 51.89 8.11
N ALA A 202 10.74 52.00 8.41
CA ALA A 202 9.79 52.70 7.56
C ALA A 202 10.15 54.20 7.49
N PRO A 203 10.16 54.82 6.30
CA PRO A 203 10.36 56.27 6.20
C PRO A 203 9.20 57.02 6.85
N THR A 204 9.53 57.94 7.75
CA THR A 204 8.61 58.85 8.42
C THR A 204 7.84 59.69 7.39
N ALA A 205 6.54 59.45 7.25
CA ALA A 205 5.67 60.28 6.42
C ALA A 205 5.39 61.63 7.09
N ALA A 206 5.40 62.70 6.28
CA ALA A 206 5.05 64.06 6.67
C ALA A 206 3.54 64.20 7.01
N PRO A 207 3.16 65.09 7.94
CA PRO A 207 1.78 65.20 8.41
C PRO A 207 0.88 65.80 7.32
N THR A 208 -0.15 65.04 6.91
CA THR A 208 -1.24 65.55 6.07
C THR A 208 -2.42 65.93 6.95
N ALA A 209 -2.91 67.16 6.79
CA ALA A 209 -4.03 67.71 7.53
C ALA A 209 -5.33 66.92 7.25
N SER A 210 -5.97 66.46 8.32
CA SER A 210 -7.26 65.77 8.31
C SER A 210 -8.39 66.80 8.34
N THR A 211 -9.11 66.92 7.22
CA THR A 211 -10.45 67.53 7.22
C THR A 211 -11.45 66.46 7.65
N GLY A 212 -12.02 66.65 8.84
CA GLY A 212 -13.02 65.77 9.43
C GLY A 212 -14.29 65.65 8.58
N ARG A 213 -14.83 64.44 8.52
CA ARG A 213 -16.23 64.21 8.16
C ARG A 213 -16.87 63.27 9.16
N LEU A 214 -18.06 63.69 9.59
CA LEU A 214 -18.82 63.22 10.73
C LEU A 214 -19.22 61.75 10.65
N ALA A 215 -19.33 61.16 11.85
CA ALA A 215 -19.99 59.89 12.13
C ALA A 215 -21.47 59.91 11.74
N GLN A 216 -21.94 58.81 11.17
CA GLN A 216 -23.36 58.50 11.02
C GLN A 216 -23.64 57.16 11.70
N THR A 217 -24.40 57.23 12.78
CA THR A 217 -24.91 56.12 13.60
C THR A 217 -26.36 55.79 13.21
N GLY A 218 -26.71 54.51 13.27
CA GLY A 218 -28.07 53.97 13.14
C GLY A 218 -27.96 52.52 12.64
N GLY A 219 -28.34 51.47 13.36
CA GLY A 219 -29.46 51.32 14.30
C GLY A 219 -30.61 50.63 13.56
N GLY A 220 -30.84 49.33 13.82
CA GLY A 220 -31.98 48.61 13.23
C GLY A 220 -31.88 47.09 13.36
N ALA A 221 -32.43 46.56 14.44
CA ALA A 221 -32.68 45.14 14.65
C ALA A 221 -33.86 44.65 13.81
N GLN A 222 -33.82 43.40 13.34
CA GLN A 222 -35.02 42.59 13.11
C GLN A 222 -34.68 41.10 12.94
N LEU A 223 -35.19 40.27 13.87
CA LEU A 223 -35.33 38.81 13.79
C LEU A 223 -36.73 38.47 13.26
N PRO A 224 -36.90 37.32 12.59
CA PRO A 224 -37.97 36.38 12.93
C PRO A 224 -37.44 34.93 12.94
N ILE A 225 -37.67 34.11 13.98
CA ILE A 225 -38.89 33.37 14.35
C ILE A 225 -39.46 32.48 13.22
N GLY A 226 -39.34 31.16 13.43
CA GLY A 226 -40.03 30.07 12.71
C GLY A 226 -39.27 28.76 12.92
N MET A 227 -39.46 27.97 14.00
CA MET A 227 -40.58 27.05 14.28
C MET A 227 -41.09 26.28 13.05
N ILE A 228 -40.62 25.05 12.86
CA ILE A 228 -41.42 23.93 12.33
C ILE A 228 -41.10 22.68 13.16
N LEU A 229 -42.11 22.27 13.94
CA LEU A 229 -42.27 20.93 14.50
C LEU A 229 -42.59 19.93 13.37
N GLY A 230 -42.05 18.73 13.46
CA GLY A 230 -42.41 17.60 12.61
C GLY A 230 -42.22 16.29 13.35
N SER A 231 -43.29 15.81 13.97
CA SER A 231 -43.38 14.59 14.77
C SER A 231 -43.70 13.36 13.91
N GLY A 232 -43.12 12.20 14.24
CA GLY A 232 -43.86 10.93 14.33
C GLY A 232 -43.65 9.85 13.25
N PHE A 233 -43.95 8.60 13.68
CA PHE A 233 -43.87 7.26 13.05
C PHE A 233 -42.54 6.51 13.28
N LEU A 234 -42.37 5.55 14.21
CA LEU A 234 -43.16 4.40 14.71
C LEU A 234 -43.31 3.23 13.72
N LEU A 235 -42.55 2.14 13.96
CA LEU A 235 -42.81 0.70 13.69
C LEU A 235 -41.51 -0.07 14.06
N VAL A 236 -41.35 -0.69 15.22
CA VAL A 236 -41.88 -2.00 15.70
C VAL A 236 -41.81 -3.10 14.64
N GLY A 237 -40.84 -4.00 14.81
CA GLY A 237 -40.72 -5.26 14.07
C GLY A 237 -39.96 -6.30 14.91
N LEU A 238 -40.71 -7.26 15.43
CA LEU A 238 -40.35 -8.26 16.44
C LEU A 238 -40.00 -9.61 15.75
N ALA A 239 -38.98 -10.29 16.28
CA ALA A 239 -38.76 -11.74 16.36
C ALA A 239 -38.90 -12.67 15.13
N ALA A 240 -37.84 -13.46 14.88
CA ALA A 240 -37.97 -14.92 14.69
C ALA A 240 -36.63 -15.63 14.97
N LEU A 241 -36.52 -16.17 16.17
CA LEU A 241 -35.50 -17.15 16.57
C LEU A 241 -36.04 -18.54 16.23
N THR A 242 -35.49 -19.20 15.22
CA THR A 242 -35.77 -20.63 14.95
C THR A 242 -34.55 -21.48 15.25
N LEU A 243 -34.61 -22.10 16.43
CA LEU A 243 -33.85 -23.27 16.85
C LEU A 243 -34.22 -24.47 15.96
N ARG A 244 -33.26 -25.18 15.35
CA ARG A 244 -33.51 -26.53 14.82
C ARG A 244 -32.48 -27.53 15.37
N ARG A 245 -33.03 -28.54 16.05
CA ARG A 245 -32.35 -29.66 16.72
C ARG A 245 -31.76 -30.68 15.73
N ARG A 246 -30.73 -31.36 16.25
CA ARG A 246 -30.14 -32.66 15.88
C ARG A 246 -31.12 -33.73 15.39
N THR A 247 -30.63 -34.53 14.43
CA THR A 247 -30.55 -36.02 14.33
C THR A 247 -29.83 -36.25 12.99
N VAL A 248 -28.68 -36.91 12.90
CA VAL A 248 -28.36 -38.33 13.16
C VAL A 248 -26.92 -38.43 13.69
#